data_AF-A0A7S3MY76-F1
#
_entry.id   AF-A0A7S3MY76-F1
#
_cell.length_a   1.000
_cell.length_b   1.000
_cell.length_c   1.000
_cell.angle_alpha   90.00
_cell.angle_beta   90.00
_cell.angle_gamma   90.00
#
_symmetry.space_group_name_H-M   'P 1'
#
loop_
_entity.id
_entity.type
_entity.pdbx_description
1 polymer ?
#
loop_
_entity_poly.entity_id
_entity_poly.type
_entity_poly.pdbx_seq_one_letter_code
_entity_poly.pdbx_strand_id
1 'polypeptide(L)'
;KINFVTDYDEKCESYVLKDLDDIFTALDESLANINMILGSRFVKPLRTDAEQWKKHIMTISDMVDEWIMCQKNWRYLQNIFKADDIQRALPQENSMFAKVTSGFTNLMQ
;
A
#
# COMPACT_ATOMS: atom_id res chain seq x y z
N LYS A 1 12.29 14.00 -2.05
CA LYS A 1 10.82 13.87 -1.97
C LYS A 1 10.49 12.55 -2.64
N ILE A 2 10.11 11.55 -1.86
CA ILE A 2 9.75 10.24 -2.40
C ILE A 2 8.27 10.32 -2.77
N ASN A 3 7.93 9.86 -3.98
CA ASN A 3 6.56 9.87 -4.46
C ASN A 3 6.18 8.42 -4.79
N PHE A 4 4.96 8.04 -4.46
CA PHE A 4 4.38 6.80 -4.97
C PHE A 4 4.17 6.96 -6.48
N VAL A 5 4.73 6.04 -7.25
CA VAL A 5 4.54 5.98 -8.70
C VAL A 5 3.28 5.16 -8.98
N THR A 6 2.38 5.72 -9.77
CA THR A 6 1.16 5.04 -10.20
C THR A 6 1.15 4.94 -11.72
N ASP A 7 0.65 3.81 -12.22
CA ASP A 7 0.50 3.54 -13.64
C ASP A 7 -0.91 3.01 -13.91
N TYR A 8 -1.48 3.40 -15.05
CA TYR A 8 -2.77 2.87 -15.47
C TYR A 8 -2.64 1.43 -15.98
N ASP A 9 -3.42 0.52 -15.40
CA ASP A 9 -3.46 -0.88 -15.80
C ASP A 9 -4.65 -1.13 -16.71
N GLU A 10 -4.40 -1.31 -18.01
CA GLU A 10 -5.46 -1.52 -19.00
C GLU A 10 -6.32 -2.76 -18.74
N LYS A 11 -5.76 -3.81 -18.12
CA LYS A 11 -6.52 -5.03 -17.84
C LYS A 11 -7.55 -4.81 -16.75
N CYS A 12 -7.17 -4.03 -15.74
CA CYS A 12 -7.97 -3.76 -14.56
C CYS A 12 -8.75 -2.44 -14.62
N GLU A 13 -8.51 -1.62 -15.65
CA GLU A 13 -9.15 -0.32 -15.87
C GLU A 13 -9.02 0.63 -14.67
N SER A 14 -7.84 0.63 -14.03
CA SER A 14 -7.55 1.43 -12.84
C SER A 14 -6.06 1.76 -12.76
N TYR A 15 -5.72 2.83 -12.06
CA TYR A 15 -4.34 3.05 -11.61
C TYR A 15 -3.94 2.00 -10.57
N VAL A 16 -2.67 1.61 -10.58
CA VAL A 16 -2.03 0.72 -9.62
C VAL A 16 -0.67 1.29 -9.20
N LEU A 17 -0.24 1.02 -7.98
CA LEU A 17 1.12 1.34 -7.53
C LEU A 17 2.15 0.50 -8.28
N LYS A 18 3.26 1.12 -8.67
CA LYS A 18 4.44 0.48 -9.27
C LYS A 18 5.74 1.01 -8.66
N ASP A 19 6.84 0.35 -8.98
CA ASP A 19 8.21 0.77 -8.68
C ASP A 19 8.42 1.17 -7.20
N LEU A 20 8.01 0.27 -6.30
CA LEU A 20 8.04 0.49 -4.86
C LEU A 20 9.43 0.24 -4.23
N ASP A 21 10.42 -0.19 -4.99
CA ASP A 21 11.78 -0.47 -4.49
C ASP A 21 12.42 0.79 -3.85
N ASP A 22 12.21 1.96 -4.46
CA ASP A 22 12.67 3.24 -3.92
C ASP A 22 11.94 3.62 -2.63
N ILE A 23 10.66 3.25 -2.50
CA ILE A 23 9.85 3.47 -1.29
C ILE A 23 10.40 2.63 -0.14
N PHE A 24 10.62 1.34 -0.39
CA PHE A 24 11.16 0.43 0.62
C PHE A 24 12.57 0.83 1.06
N THR A 25 13.44 1.14 0.10
CA THR A 25 14.80 1.62 0.37
C THR A 25 14.77 2.84 1.28
N ALA A 26 13.89 3.81 0.99
CA ALA A 26 13.77 5.00 1.81
C ALA A 26 13.19 4.76 3.20
N LEU A 27 12.24 3.82 3.35
CA LEU A 27 11.69 3.45 4.65
C LEU A 27 12.75 2.76 5.51
N ASP A 28 13.53 1.87 4.93
CA ASP A 28 14.66 1.19 5.60
C ASP A 28 15.73 2.17 6.04
N GLU A 29 16.13 3.11 5.17
CA GLU A 29 17.07 4.17 5.50
C GLU A 29 16.54 5.07 6.62
N SER A 30 15.26 5.45 6.55
CA SER A 30 14.60 6.26 7.59
C SER A 30 14.57 5.53 8.93
N LEU A 31 14.29 4.23 8.91
CA LEU A 31 14.27 3.38 10.10
C LEU A 31 15.67 3.19 10.69
N ALA A 32 16.70 3.01 9.85
CA ALA A 32 18.09 2.95 10.30
C ALA A 32 18.52 4.26 10.96
N ASN A 33 18.18 5.40 10.34
CA ASN A 33 18.49 6.73 10.86
C ASN A 33 17.83 7.00 12.21
N ILE A 34 16.53 6.69 12.35
CA ILE A 34 15.83 6.92 13.63
C ILE A 34 16.35 6.01 14.74
N ASN A 35 16.72 4.77 14.41
CA ASN A 35 17.34 3.86 15.39
C ASN A 35 18.73 4.37 15.82
N MET A 36 19.51 4.95 14.92
CA MET A 36 20.80 5.59 15.27
C MET A 36 20.59 6.78 16.23
N ILE A 37 19.58 7.62 15.97
CA ILE A 37 19.21 8.73 16.87
C ILE A 37 18.80 8.19 18.25
N LEU A 38 17.96 7.16 18.28
CA LEU A 38 17.49 6.53 19.53
C LEU A 38 18.61 5.87 20.33
N GLY A 39 19.65 5.36 19.65
CA GLY A 39 20.85 4.80 20.27
C GLY A 39 21.85 5.84 20.78
N SER A 40 21.68 7.12 20.45
CA SER A 40 22.59 8.18 20.87
C SER A 40 22.48 8.45 22.38
N ARG A 41 23.62 8.61 23.06
CA ARG A 41 23.68 9.08 24.47
C ARG A 41 23.04 10.45 24.70
N PHE A 42 22.87 11.24 23.63
CA PHE A 42 22.28 12.57 23.68
C PHE A 42 20.80 12.59 23.27
N VAL A 43 20.15 11.43 23.10
CA VAL A 43 18.74 11.35 22.68
C VAL A 43 17.76 11.91 23.71
N LYS A 44 18.13 12.00 24.99
CA LYS A 44 17.22 12.33 26.10
C LYS A 44 16.23 13.50 25.82
N PRO A 45 16.65 14.67 25.30
CA PRO A 45 15.73 15.76 24.94
C PRO A 45 14.80 15.47 23.75
N LEU A 46 15.17 14.56 22.84
CA LEU A 46 14.43 14.24 21.61
C LEU A 46 13.76 12.86 21.65
N ARG A 47 13.85 12.12 22.76
CA ARG A 47 13.46 10.72 22.83
C ARG A 47 12.00 10.51 22.45
N THR A 48 11.10 11.32 22.99
CA THR A 48 9.65 11.22 22.71
C THR A 48 9.37 11.42 21.23
N ASP A 49 9.93 12.47 20.62
CA ASP A 49 9.75 12.76 19.20
C ASP A 49 10.35 11.64 18.33
N ALA A 50 11.53 11.15 18.69
CA ALA A 50 12.21 10.10 17.95
C ALA A 50 11.44 8.75 18.01
N GLU A 51 10.87 8.41 19.17
CA GLU A 51 10.01 7.24 19.32
C GLU A 51 8.71 7.38 18.51
N GLN A 52 8.12 8.58 18.48
CA GLN A 52 6.95 8.86 17.65
C GLN A 52 7.26 8.73 16.15
N TRP A 53 8.38 9.29 15.69
CA TRP A 53 8.83 9.16 14.30
C TRP A 53 9.08 7.69 13.93
N LYS A 54 9.72 6.92 14.81
CA LYS A 54 9.90 5.48 14.59
C LYS A 54 8.56 4.78 14.41
N LYS A 55 7.58 5.08 15.26
CA LYS A 55 6.22 4.53 15.12
C LYS A 55 5.59 4.89 13.79
N HIS A 56 5.69 6.15 13.36
CA HIS A 56 5.16 6.57 12.06
C HIS A 56 5.83 5.84 10.89
N ILE A 57 7.15 5.70 10.89
CA ILE A 57 7.88 4.97 9.85
C ILE A 57 7.42 3.52 9.77
N MET A 58 7.30 2.84 10.92
CA MET A 58 6.81 1.46 10.97
C MET A 58 5.36 1.35 10.46
N THR A 59 4.47 2.25 10.89
CA THR A 59 3.08 2.26 10.41
C THR A 59 2.99 2.48 8.89
N ILE A 60 3.82 3.36 8.33
CA ILE A 60 3.86 3.57 6.87
C ILE A 60 4.36 2.30 6.17
N SER A 61 5.38 1.64 6.71
CA SER A 61 5.87 0.35 6.17
C SER A 61 4.76 -0.69 6.12
N ASP A 62 4.06 -0.89 7.25
CA ASP A 62 2.95 -1.84 7.34
C ASP A 62 1.83 -1.48 6.34
N MET A 63 1.50 -0.19 6.20
CA MET A 63 0.49 0.27 5.25
C MET A 63 0.88 0.00 3.79
N VAL A 64 2.16 0.17 3.43
CA VAL A 64 2.64 -0.11 2.06
C VAL A 64 2.53 -1.62 1.77
N ASP A 65 2.93 -2.47 2.71
CA ASP A 65 2.84 -3.93 2.56
C ASP A 65 1.40 -4.42 2.41
N GLU A 66 0.50 -3.94 3.28
CA GLU A 66 -0.92 -4.27 3.21
C GLU A 66 -1.56 -3.75 1.91
N TRP A 67 -1.16 -2.57 1.43
CA TRP A 67 -1.64 -2.04 0.16
C TRP A 67 -1.21 -2.91 -1.02
N ILE A 68 0.04 -3.35 -1.07
CA ILE A 68 0.54 -4.24 -2.13
C ILE A 68 -0.22 -5.56 -2.14
N MET A 69 -0.46 -6.13 -0.96
CA MET A 69 -1.23 -7.37 -0.83
C MET A 69 -2.67 -7.18 -1.28
N CYS A 70 -3.31 -6.08 -0.87
CA CYS A 70 -4.65 -5.69 -1.30
C CYS A 70 -4.73 -5.55 -2.82
N GLN A 71 -3.84 -4.76 -3.42
CA GLN A 71 -3.77 -4.53 -4.86
C GLN A 71 -3.55 -5.84 -5.65
N LYS A 72 -2.66 -6.72 -5.16
CA LYS A 72 -2.40 -8.02 -5.78
C LYS A 72 -3.63 -8.91 -5.78
N ASN A 73 -4.30 -9.03 -4.62
CA ASN A 73 -5.50 -9.85 -4.49
C ASN A 73 -6.67 -9.28 -5.29
N TRP A 74 -6.87 -7.96 -5.22
CA TRP A 74 -7.88 -7.28 -6.02
C TRP A 74 -7.65 -7.49 -7.52
N ARG A 75 -6.42 -7.32 -8.00
CA ARG A 75 -6.06 -7.54 -9.41
C ARG A 75 -6.32 -8.97 -9.88
N TYR A 76 -6.00 -9.96 -9.03
CA TYR A 76 -6.30 -11.37 -9.31
C TYR A 76 -7.81 -11.60 -9.46
N LEU A 77 -8.60 -11.08 -8.51
CA LEU A 77 -10.06 -11.19 -8.54
C LEU A 77 -10.69 -10.41 -9.70
N GLN A 78 -10.15 -9.25 -10.05
CA GLN A 78 -10.61 -8.43 -11.17
C GLN A 78 -10.56 -9.22 -12.49
N ASN A 79 -9.49 -9.99 -12.72
CA ASN A 79 -9.39 -10.83 -13.91
C ASN A 79 -10.44 -11.96 -13.94
N ILE A 80 -10.84 -12.49 -12.77
CA ILE A 80 -11.85 -13.55 -12.66
C ILE A 80 -13.26 -12.99 -12.85
N PHE A 81 -13.61 -11.93 -12.12
CA PHE A 81 -14.95 -11.34 -12.13
C PHE A 81 -15.26 -10.52 -13.39
N LYS A 82 -14.25 -10.23 -14.24
CA LYS A 82 -14.46 -9.65 -15.57
C LYS A 82 -15.06 -10.64 -16.57
N ALA A 83 -15.02 -11.94 -16.30
CA ALA A 83 -15.55 -12.95 -17.21
C ALA A 83 -17.08 -13.08 -17.11
N ASP A 84 -17.78 -12.96 -18.25
CA ASP A 84 -19.25 -12.96 -18.35
C ASP A 84 -19.91 -14.22 -17.77
N ASP A 85 -19.28 -15.38 -17.91
CA ASP A 85 -19.75 -16.65 -17.38
C ASP A 85 -19.68 -16.69 -15.85
N ILE A 86 -18.60 -16.18 -15.27
CA ILE A 86 -18.44 -16.02 -13.82
C ILE A 86 -19.49 -15.08 -13.24
N GLN A 87 -19.75 -13.94 -13.90
CA GLN A 87 -20.76 -12.98 -13.44
C GLN A 87 -22.16 -13.57 -13.38
N ARG A 88 -22.51 -14.44 -14.33
CA ARG A 88 -23.79 -15.16 -14.35
C ARG A 88 -23.85 -16.28 -13.33
N ALA A 89 -22.73 -16.96 -13.10
CA ALA A 89 -22.64 -18.06 -12.14
C ALA A 89 -22.66 -17.58 -10.67
N LEU A 90 -22.03 -16.44 -10.38
CA LEU A 90 -21.79 -15.90 -9.04
C LEU A 90 -22.27 -14.44 -8.90
N PRO A 91 -23.58 -14.17 -9.05
CA PRO A 91 -24.10 -12.81 -9.08
C PRO A 91 -23.99 -12.07 -7.74
N GLN A 92 -24.04 -12.77 -6.61
CA GLN A 92 -23.92 -12.16 -5.29
C GLN A 92 -22.48 -11.72 -5.01
N GLU A 93 -21.52 -12.61 -5.26
CA GLU A 93 -20.09 -12.36 -5.11
C GLU A 93 -19.63 -11.25 -6.06
N ASN A 94 -20.14 -11.24 -7.29
CA ASN A 94 -19.86 -10.16 -8.24
C ASN A 94 -20.33 -8.79 -7.72
N SER A 95 -21.53 -8.72 -7.12
CA SER A 95 -22.03 -7.49 -6.50
C SER A 95 -21.18 -7.04 -5.29
N MET A 96 -20.71 -7.98 -4.47
CA MET A 96 -19.79 -7.66 -3.37
C MET A 96 -18.44 -7.15 -3.88
N PHE A 97 -17.89 -7.82 -4.89
CA PHE A 97 -16.61 -7.44 -5.47
C PHE A 97 -16.67 -6.10 -6.22
N ALA A 98 -17.81 -5.77 -6.84
CA ALA A 98 -18.02 -4.46 -7.46
C ALA A 98 -17.92 -3.31 -6.42
N LYS A 99 -18.40 -3.52 -5.18
CA LYS A 99 -18.24 -2.53 -4.09
C LYS A 99 -16.78 -2.36 -3.69
N VAL A 100 -16.05 -3.47 -3.55
CA VAL A 100 -14.60 -3.44 -3.25
C VAL A 100 -13.85 -2.72 -4.35
N THR A 101 -14.16 -3.03 -5.61
CA THR A 101 -13.57 -2.40 -6.80
C THR A 101 -13.81 -0.90 -6.81
N SER A 102 -15.04 -0.45 -6.57
CA SER A 102 -15.33 1.00 -6.46
C SER A 102 -14.53 1.66 -5.33
N GLY A 103 -14.40 1.02 -4.17
CA GLY A 103 -13.58 1.52 -3.07
C GLY A 103 -12.10 1.64 -3.47
N PHE A 104 -11.55 0.61 -4.08
CA PHE A 104 -10.15 0.59 -4.56
C PHE A 104 -9.91 1.69 -5.61
N THR A 105 -10.75 1.78 -6.64
CA THR A 105 -10.58 2.76 -7.73
C THR A 105 -10.70 4.20 -7.22
N ASN A 106 -11.56 4.46 -6.24
CA ASN A 106 -11.70 5.79 -5.64
C ASN A 106 -10.47 6.20 -4.81
N LEU A 107 -9.77 5.22 -4.21
CA LEU A 107 -8.53 5.48 -3.46
C LEU A 107 -7.32 5.67 -4.38
N MET A 108 -7.38 5.15 -5.61
CA MET A 108 -6.32 5.25 -6.61
C MET A 108 -6.45 6.45 -7.58
N GLN A 109 -7.57 7.19 -7.53
CA GLN A 109 -7.79 8.44 -8.27
C GLN A 109 -7.03 9.62 -7.66
#